data_AF-A0A9N8P0L9-F1
#
_entry.id   AF-A0A9N8P0L9-F1
#
_cell.length_a   1.000
_cell.length_b   1.000
_cell.length_c   1.000
_cell.angle_alpha   90.00
_cell.angle_beta   90.00
_cell.angle_gamma   90.00
#
_symmetry.space_group_name_H-M   'P 1'
#
loop_
_entity.id
_entity.type
_entity.pdbx_description
1 polymer ?
#
loop_
_entity_poly.entity_id
_entity_poly.type
_entity_poly.pdbx_seq_one_letter_code
_entity_poly.pdbx_strand_id
1 'polypeptide(L)'
;MLNNQKVTELLSQKFNSKICIYGSFPKSKYTSILDVNNGTNFITSDNLIYSFKDHERHRWFTVVNSFHANGKEYFPNIGDHYTLENGIQYSFTTKDEIVEMAVAYFSKHVSIS
;
A
#
# COMPACT_ATOMS: atom_id res chain seq x y z
N MET A 1 13.24 12.69 -1.31
CA MET A 1 12.34 13.70 -1.91
C MET A 1 11.51 13.13 -3.05
N LEU A 2 12.08 12.31 -3.95
CA LEU A 2 11.41 11.76 -5.12
C LEU A 2 10.12 10.97 -4.83
N ASN A 3 10.08 10.15 -3.77
CA ASN A 3 8.94 9.26 -3.54
C ASN A 3 7.72 9.96 -2.93
N ASN A 4 7.92 11.03 -2.16
CA ASN A 4 6.79 11.86 -1.71
C ASN A 4 6.16 12.58 -2.90
N GLN A 5 6.97 13.04 -3.86
CA GLN A 5 6.47 13.64 -5.10
C GLN A 5 5.66 12.62 -5.92
N LYS A 6 6.19 11.41 -6.16
CA LYS A 6 5.46 10.33 -6.85
C LYS A 6 4.11 10.02 -6.20
N VAL A 7 4.05 9.95 -4.86
CA VAL A 7 2.82 9.69 -4.12
C VAL A 7 1.84 10.86 -4.22
N THR A 8 2.32 12.09 -4.06
CA THR A 8 1.48 13.30 -4.22
C THR A 8 0.93 13.39 -5.64
N GLU A 9 1.76 13.16 -6.65
CA GLU A 9 1.35 13.13 -8.06
C GLU A 9 0.28 12.06 -8.28
N LEU A 10 0.49 10.84 -7.80
CA LEU A 10 -0.46 9.75 -7.92
C LEU A 10 -1.80 10.08 -7.25
N LEU A 11 -1.77 10.64 -6.04
CA LEU A 11 -2.96 11.03 -5.27
C LEU A 11 -3.70 12.24 -5.88
N SER A 12 -3.04 13.03 -6.71
CA SER A 12 -3.64 14.17 -7.41
C SER A 12 -4.34 13.78 -8.73
N GLN A 13 -4.13 12.56 -9.22
CA GLN A 13 -4.70 12.10 -10.48
C GLN A 13 -6.22 11.92 -10.40
N LYS A 14 -6.87 12.09 -11.55
CA LYS A 14 -8.25 11.64 -11.76
C LYS A 14 -8.22 10.22 -12.30
N PHE A 15 -8.86 9.32 -11.56
CA PHE A 15 -8.98 7.94 -11.98
C PHE A 15 -10.36 7.67 -12.57
N ASN A 16 -10.47 6.60 -13.37
CA ASN A 16 -11.77 6.11 -13.83
C ASN A 16 -12.69 5.76 -12.64
N SER A 17 -14.00 5.68 -12.89
CA SER A 17 -15.10 5.61 -11.90
C SER A 17 -15.04 4.46 -10.88
N LYS A 18 -14.02 3.60 -10.93
CA LYS A 18 -13.88 2.42 -10.06
C LYS A 18 -12.65 2.43 -9.17
N ILE A 19 -11.86 3.51 -9.22
CA ILE A 19 -10.82 3.79 -8.23
C ILE A 19 -11.31 4.89 -7.30
N CYS A 20 -11.22 4.59 -6.00
CA CYS A 20 -11.57 5.51 -4.94
C CYS A 20 -10.31 5.93 -4.19
N ILE A 21 -10.14 7.25 -4.01
CA ILE A 21 -9.15 7.79 -3.08
C ILE A 21 -9.88 8.12 -1.78
N TYR A 22 -9.41 7.55 -0.67
CA TYR A 22 -9.90 7.88 0.67
C TYR A 22 -8.79 8.63 1.41
N GLY A 23 -9.01 9.90 1.73
CA GLY A 23 -7.99 10.73 2.39
C GLY A 23 -8.56 12.01 3.01
N SER A 24 -7.97 12.42 4.14
CA SER A 24 -8.29 13.61 4.96
C SER A 24 -9.61 13.59 5.76
N PHE A 25 -9.82 12.54 6.56
CA PHE A 25 -10.67 12.70 7.75
C PHE A 25 -9.84 13.41 8.84
N PRO A 26 -10.38 14.38 9.60
CA PRO A 26 -9.66 15.06 10.68
C PRO A 26 -9.06 14.12 11.75
N LYS A 27 -9.49 12.85 11.78
CA LYS A 27 -9.02 11.80 12.70
C LYS A 27 -8.16 10.71 12.04
N SER A 28 -8.02 10.68 10.71
CA SER A 28 -7.26 9.65 10.00
C SER A 28 -5.93 10.21 9.49
N LYS A 29 -4.82 9.67 10.00
CA LYS A 29 -3.46 9.93 9.47
C LYS A 29 -3.16 9.12 8.21
N TYR A 30 -4.16 8.45 7.63
CA TYR A 30 -4.00 7.56 6.49
C TYR A 30 -4.69 8.12 5.26
N THR A 31 -4.00 8.00 4.13
CA THR A 31 -4.57 8.14 2.79
C THR A 31 -4.47 6.80 2.09
N SER A 32 -5.50 6.41 1.34
CA SER A 32 -5.51 5.19 0.55
C SER A 32 -6.07 5.41 -0.85
N ILE A 33 -5.59 4.60 -1.79
CA ILE A 33 -6.17 4.44 -3.13
C ILE A 33 -6.61 2.98 -3.24
N LEU A 34 -7.85 2.76 -3.67
CA LEU A 34 -8.47 1.44 -3.79
C LEU A 34 -9.05 1.27 -5.19
N ASP A 35 -8.64 0.20 -5.89
CA ASP A 35 -9.40 -0.33 -7.02
C ASP A 35 -10.51 -1.24 -6.48
N VAL A 36 -11.76 -0.82 -6.65
CA VAL A 36 -12.92 -1.51 -6.08
C VAL A 36 -13.23 -2.81 -6.81
N ASN A 37 -12.77 -3.02 -8.05
CA ASN A 37 -13.10 -4.23 -8.81
C ASN A 37 -12.34 -5.46 -8.32
N ASN A 38 -11.04 -5.32 -8.11
CA ASN A 38 -10.16 -6.44 -7.76
C ASN A 38 -9.56 -6.31 -6.36
N GLY A 39 -9.86 -5.22 -5.67
CA GLY A 39 -9.45 -4.98 -4.30
C GLY A 39 -8.00 -4.53 -4.15
N THR A 40 -7.25 -4.28 -5.22
CA THR A 40 -5.87 -3.75 -5.14
C THR A 40 -5.88 -2.43 -4.39
N ASN A 41 -5.02 -2.28 -3.38
CA ASN A 41 -5.02 -1.10 -2.54
C ASN A 41 -3.63 -0.66 -2.13
N PHE A 42 -3.42 0.66 -2.15
CA PHE A 42 -2.24 1.32 -1.61
C PHE A 42 -2.64 2.18 -0.42
N ILE A 43 -1.87 2.13 0.67
CA ILE A 43 -2.09 2.93 1.87
C ILE A 43 -0.78 3.60 2.27
N THR A 44 -0.87 4.87 2.62
CA THR A 44 0.21 5.61 3.26
C THR A 44 -0.32 6.27 4.52
N SER A 45 0.47 6.24 5.59
CA SER A 45 0.28 7.14 6.74
C SER A 45 1.33 8.24 6.74
N ASP A 46 1.18 9.28 7.57
CA ASP A 46 2.15 10.39 7.77
C ASP A 46 3.58 9.91 8.09
N ASN A 47 4.26 9.35 7.09
CA ASN A 47 5.59 8.78 7.08
C ASN A 47 5.86 7.54 7.96
N LEU A 48 4.84 6.88 8.52
CA LEU A 48 5.06 5.71 9.41
C LEU A 48 4.90 4.37 8.70
N ILE A 49 3.90 4.24 7.82
CA ILE A 49 3.58 2.96 7.19
C ILE A 49 3.19 3.20 5.73
N TYR A 50 3.88 2.51 4.83
CA TYR A 50 3.44 2.31 3.46
C TYR A 50 3.03 0.85 3.29
N SER A 51 1.91 0.62 2.61
CA SER A 51 1.52 -0.73 2.23
C SER A 51 0.88 -0.79 0.86
N PHE A 52 1.11 -1.90 0.19
CA PHE A 52 0.48 -2.25 -1.07
C PHE A 52 -0.11 -3.64 -0.94
N LYS A 53 -1.30 -3.85 -1.48
CA LYS A 53 -1.93 -5.16 -1.60
C LYS A 53 -2.38 -5.32 -3.04
N ASP A 54 -2.02 -6.44 -3.65
CA ASP A 54 -2.46 -6.79 -4.99
C ASP A 54 -3.84 -7.49 -4.99
N HIS A 55 -4.27 -7.87 -6.18
CA HIS A 55 -5.51 -8.63 -6.39
C HIS A 55 -5.42 -10.10 -5.93
N GLU A 56 -4.22 -10.66 -5.78
CA GLU A 56 -3.98 -12.02 -5.27
C GLU A 56 -3.92 -12.07 -3.74
N ARG A 57 -4.12 -10.92 -3.08
CA ARG A 57 -4.10 -10.72 -1.62
C ARG A 57 -2.71 -10.80 -1.01
N HIS A 58 -1.65 -10.76 -1.81
CA HIS A 58 -0.30 -10.53 -1.30
C HIS A 58 -0.21 -9.10 -0.77
N ARG A 59 0.55 -8.93 0.32
CA ARG A 59 0.68 -7.64 0.99
C ARG A 59 2.14 -7.30 1.22
N TRP A 60 2.52 -6.09 0.84
CA TRP A 60 3.82 -5.50 1.12
C TRP A 60 3.66 -4.38 2.13
N PHE A 61 4.58 -4.33 3.09
CA PHE A 61 4.63 -3.31 4.13
C PHE A 61 6.05 -2.78 4.29
N THR A 62 6.17 -1.51 4.66
CA THR A 62 7.41 -1.03 5.28
C THR A 62 7.67 -1.81 6.56
N VAL A 63 8.95 -2.02 6.89
CA VAL A 63 9.34 -2.64 8.15
C VAL A 63 8.68 -1.92 9.33
N VAL A 64 8.06 -2.70 10.21
CA VAL A 64 7.43 -2.24 11.46
C VAL A 64 8.23 -2.78 12.65
N ASN A 65 8.09 -2.14 13.81
CA ASN A 65 8.81 -2.57 15.02
C ASN A 65 8.46 -4.00 15.43
N SER A 66 7.18 -4.38 15.32
CA SER A 66 6.79 -5.77 15.51
C SER A 66 5.59 -6.16 14.64
N PHE A 67 5.55 -7.43 14.28
CA PHE A 67 4.52 -8.01 13.45
C PHE A 67 3.97 -9.26 14.12
N HIS A 68 2.65 -9.29 14.32
CA HIS A 68 1.98 -10.43 14.94
C HIS A 68 1.33 -11.29 13.87
N ALA A 69 1.72 -12.57 13.82
CA ALA A 69 1.17 -13.55 12.89
C ALA A 69 1.07 -14.93 13.55
N ASN A 70 -0.05 -15.62 13.32
CA ASN A 70 -0.29 -16.99 13.81
C ASN A 70 0.02 -17.15 15.31
N GLY A 71 -0.45 -16.18 16.12
CA GLY A 71 -0.27 -16.19 17.57
C GLY A 71 1.16 -15.88 18.07
N LYS A 72 2.09 -15.49 17.19
CA LYS A 72 3.48 -15.16 17.54
C LYS A 72 3.83 -13.73 17.12
N GLU A 73 4.72 -13.12 17.88
CA GLU A 73 5.32 -11.83 17.56
C GLU A 73 6.66 -12.04 16.85
N TYR A 74 6.90 -11.24 15.82
CA TYR A 74 8.12 -11.21 15.01
C TYR A 74 8.65 -9.78 14.91
N PHE A 75 9.95 -9.67 14.64
CA PHE A 75 10.65 -8.40 14.41
C PHE A 75 11.19 -8.42 12.97
N PRO A 76 10.35 -8.03 11.99
CA PRO A 76 10.65 -8.25 10.59
C PRO A 76 11.80 -7.36 10.11
N ASN A 77 12.55 -7.85 9.13
CA ASN A 77 13.54 -7.12 8.35
C ASN A 77 13.09 -7.02 6.88
N ILE A 78 13.80 -6.21 6.10
CA ILE A 78 13.60 -6.17 4.64
C ILE A 78 13.90 -7.56 4.06
N GLY A 79 12.98 -8.06 3.23
CA GLY A 79 13.05 -9.39 2.63
C GLY A 79 12.38 -10.50 3.45
N ASP A 80 11.91 -10.20 4.67
CA ASP A 80 11.15 -11.18 5.44
C ASP A 80 9.75 -11.37 4.88
N HIS A 81 9.29 -12.63 4.92
CA HIS A 81 7.96 -13.03 4.49
C HIS A 81 7.27 -13.90 5.54
N TYR A 82 5.98 -13.66 5.75
CA TYR A 82 5.16 -14.41 6.68
C TYR A 82 3.83 -14.76 6.04
N THR A 83 3.48 -16.04 6.07
CA THR A 83 2.18 -16.52 5.58
C THR A 83 1.28 -16.81 6.77
N LEU A 84 0.12 -16.16 6.80
CA LEU A 84 -0.91 -16.42 7.80
C LEU A 84 -1.58 -17.78 7.54
N GLU A 85 -2.20 -18.35 8.56
CA GLU A 85 -2.97 -19.60 8.45
C GLU A 85 -4.06 -19.56 7.35
N ASN A 86 -4.57 -18.37 7.04
CA ASN A 86 -5.54 -18.15 5.97
C ASN A 86 -4.93 -17.97 4.57
N GLY A 87 -3.63 -18.22 4.41
CA GLY A 87 -2.89 -18.15 3.15
C GLY A 87 -2.45 -16.75 2.73
N ILE A 88 -2.76 -15.70 3.49
CA ILE A 88 -2.31 -14.33 3.15
C ILE A 88 -0.81 -14.20 3.43
N GLN A 89 -0.05 -13.80 2.42
CA GLN A 89 1.38 -13.49 2.56
C GLN A 89 1.61 -12.01 2.86
N TYR A 90 2.43 -11.76 3.87
CA TYR A 90 2.97 -10.46 4.23
C TYR A 90 4.46 -10.44 3.90
N SER A 91 4.88 -9.43 3.15
CA SER A 91 6.26 -9.19 2.73
C SER A 91 6.72 -7.85 3.26
N PHE A 92 7.90 -7.80 3.86
CA PHE A 92 8.47 -6.58 4.39
C PHE A 92 9.53 -6.03 3.46
N THR A 93 9.36 -4.79 3.02
CA THR A 93 10.28 -4.17 2.08
C THR A 93 10.43 -2.66 2.29
N THR A 94 11.19 -2.00 1.44
CA THR A 94 11.41 -0.56 1.46
C THR A 94 10.16 0.21 1.05
N LYS A 95 10.07 1.45 1.53
CA LYS A 95 9.05 2.41 1.07
C LYS A 95 9.10 2.59 -0.45
N ASP A 96 10.30 2.59 -1.02
CA ASP A 96 10.53 2.91 -2.43
C ASP A 96 9.92 1.85 -3.34
N GLU A 97 10.15 0.57 -3.03
CA GLU A 97 9.52 -0.54 -3.76
C GLU A 97 7.99 -0.50 -3.66
N ILE A 98 7.44 -0.18 -2.49
CA ILE A 98 5.98 -0.09 -2.31
C ILE A 98 5.39 1.04 -3.14
N VAL A 99 6.04 2.21 -3.17
CA VAL A 99 5.62 3.34 -4.00
C VAL A 99 5.73 2.99 -5.48
N GLU A 100 6.78 2.29 -5.90
CA GLU A 100 6.94 1.85 -7.29
C GLU A 100 5.85 0.86 -7.71
N MET A 101 5.50 -0.10 -6.86
CA MET A 101 4.36 -1.01 -7.09
C MET A 101 3.04 -0.24 -7.23
N ALA A 102 2.78 0.71 -6.33
CA ALA A 102 1.57 1.52 -6.38
C ALA A 102 1.49 2.37 -7.66
N VAL A 103 2.57 3.06 -8.02
CA VAL A 103 2.64 3.88 -9.24
C VAL A 103 2.47 3.00 -10.48
N ALA A 104 3.18 1.88 -10.57
CA ALA A 104 3.12 0.97 -11.71
C ALA A 104 1.72 0.38 -11.93
N TYR A 105 0.99 0.12 -10.84
CA TYR A 105 -0.39 -0.33 -10.92
C TYR A 105 -1.34 0.82 -11.28
N PHE A 106 -1.46 1.83 -10.43
CA PHE A 106 -2.54 2.82 -10.52
C PHE A 106 -2.39 3.79 -11.71
N SER A 107 -1.17 4.03 -12.20
CA SER A 107 -0.96 4.91 -13.36
C SER A 107 -1.65 4.40 -14.63
N LYS A 108 -1.88 3.07 -14.74
CA LYS A 108 -2.61 2.46 -15.87
C LYS A 108 -4.10 2.78 -15.89
N HIS A 109 -4.62 3.30 -14.79
CA HIS A 109 -6.04 3.56 -14.60
C HIS A 109 -6.37 5.05 -14.51
N VAL A 110 -5.36 5.91 -14.66
CA VAL A 110 -5.53 7.35 -14.77
C VAL A 110 -6.36 7.64 -16.02
N SER A 111 -7.41 8.43 -15.86
CA SER A 111 -8.20 8.89 -17.00
C SER A 111 -7.36 9.88 -17.80
N ILE A 112 -6.97 9.50 -19.01
CA ILE A 112 -6.39 10.44 -19.96
C ILE A 112 -7.53 11.36 -20.40
N SER A 113 -7.42 12.64 -20.05
CA SER A 113 -8.28 13.70 -20.57
C SER A 113 -7.94 14.03 -22.00
#